data_AF-A0A426TR86-F1
#
_entry.id   AF-A0A426TR86-F1
#
_cell.length_a   1.000
_cell.length_b   1.000
_cell.length_c   1.000
_cell.angle_alpha   90.00
_cell.angle_beta   90.00
_cell.angle_gamma   90.00
#
_symmetry.space_group_name_H-M   'P 1'
#
loop_
_entity.id
_entity.type
_entity.pdbx_description
1 polymer ?
#
loop_
_entity_poly.entity_id
_entity_poly.type
_entity_poly.pdbx_seq_one_letter_code
_entity_poly.pdbx_strand_id
1 'polypeptide(L)'
;MLANWILLVTTLDAKAWPAEAVTRLYRARWQIELLFKRMKQLLRTHRVRCKRPAMAEATVRALLVAWVLQERLAETLREAMEGDGQWQVSSWRVCQLSLETLRQEVLGTWTRERLRACVSRLVRFLCNSPRKRSQQETQIRAWLTSFEGMKLSEEAV
;
A
#
# COMPACT_ATOMS: atom_id res chain seq x y z
N MET A 1 -12.85 -3.89 -39.48
CA MET A 1 -11.86 -3.04 -40.19
C MET A 1 -12.24 -1.58 -40.00
N LEU A 2 -11.25 -0.67 -39.99
CA LEU A 2 -11.30 0.80 -39.75
C LEU A 2 -11.15 1.18 -38.25
N ALA A 3 -10.08 1.81 -37.74
CA ALA A 3 -8.98 2.57 -38.36
C ALA A 3 -7.62 2.29 -37.65
N ASN A 4 -6.57 2.01 -38.43
CA ASN A 4 -5.20 1.73 -37.98
C ASN A 4 -4.29 2.98 -38.00
N TRP A 5 -4.89 4.16 -37.85
CA TRP A 5 -4.21 5.44 -38.04
C TRP A 5 -4.28 6.25 -36.75
N ILE A 6 -3.14 6.80 -36.32
CA ILE A 6 -3.04 7.68 -35.15
C ILE A 6 -2.60 9.04 -35.66
N LEU A 7 -3.38 10.08 -35.38
CA LEU A 7 -3.00 11.47 -35.64
C LEU A 7 -2.37 12.04 -34.36
N LEU A 8 -1.12 12.48 -34.45
CA LEU A 8 -0.39 13.13 -33.37
C LEU A 8 -0.06 14.57 -33.78
N VAL A 9 -0.51 15.53 -32.96
CA VAL A 9 -0.16 16.94 -33.11
C VAL A 9 0.83 17.28 -32.00
N THR A 10 1.97 17.85 -32.38
CA THR A 10 3.07 18.15 -31.45
C THR A 10 3.72 19.47 -31.82
N THR A 11 4.29 20.14 -30.83
CA THR A 11 5.12 21.35 -31.00
C THR A 11 6.62 21.02 -31.08
N LEU A 12 6.99 19.74 -31.11
CA LEU A 12 8.37 19.29 -31.25
C LEU A 12 8.90 19.60 -32.64
N ASP A 13 10.19 19.97 -32.73
CA ASP A 13 10.84 20.25 -33.99
C ASP A 13 10.89 19.00 -34.90
N ALA A 14 10.44 19.16 -36.14
CA ALA A 14 10.33 18.07 -37.10
C ALA A 14 11.70 17.55 -37.58
N LYS A 15 12.77 18.36 -37.48
CA LYS A 15 14.12 17.92 -37.86
C LYS A 15 14.78 17.10 -36.76
N ALA A 16 14.62 17.48 -35.50
CA ALA A 16 15.17 16.76 -34.35
C ALA A 16 14.36 15.53 -33.94
N TRP A 17 13.05 15.50 -34.22
CA TRP A 17 12.14 14.43 -33.77
C TRP A 17 11.47 13.71 -34.94
N PRO A 18 12.05 12.59 -35.42
CA PRO A 18 11.40 11.77 -36.44
C PRO A 18 10.08 11.18 -35.92
N ALA A 19 9.15 10.89 -36.84
CA ALA A 19 7.78 10.44 -36.50
C ALA A 19 7.75 9.19 -35.61
N GLU A 20 8.71 8.27 -35.77
CA GLU A 20 8.83 7.08 -34.91
C GLU A 20 9.17 7.43 -33.46
N ALA A 21 10.09 8.38 -33.25
CA ALA A 21 10.46 8.84 -31.91
C ALA A 21 9.29 9.55 -31.22
N VAL A 22 8.56 10.40 -31.95
CA VAL A 22 7.33 11.06 -31.45
C VAL A 22 6.28 10.01 -31.07
N THR A 23 6.09 8.99 -31.91
CA THR A 23 5.13 7.91 -31.65
C THR A 23 5.55 7.09 -30.41
N ARG A 24 6.83 6.79 -30.26
CA ARG A 24 7.38 6.08 -29.09
C ARG A 24 7.19 6.90 -27.81
N LEU A 25 7.46 8.21 -27.87
CA LEU A 25 7.23 9.12 -26.75
C LEU A 25 5.74 9.17 -26.40
N TYR A 26 4.84 9.25 -27.39
CA TYR A 26 3.41 9.24 -27.15
C TYR A 26 2.92 7.92 -26.52
N ARG A 27 3.49 6.77 -26.89
CA ARG A 27 3.19 5.48 -26.22
C ARG A 27 3.55 5.50 -24.73
N ALA A 28 4.53 6.32 -24.32
CA ALA A 28 4.84 6.50 -22.89
C ALA A 28 3.70 7.16 -22.10
N ARG A 29 2.68 7.73 -22.74
CA ARG A 29 1.45 8.22 -22.07
C ARG A 29 0.79 7.13 -21.21
N TRP A 30 0.85 5.86 -21.63
CA TRP A 30 0.36 4.73 -20.83
C TRP A 30 1.12 4.55 -19.50
N GLN A 31 2.38 4.98 -19.43
CA GLN A 31 3.14 4.93 -18.17
C GLN A 31 2.53 5.84 -17.10
N ILE A 32 1.93 6.96 -17.49
CA ILE A 32 1.19 7.85 -16.58
C ILE A 32 -0.05 7.14 -16.04
N GLU A 33 -0.78 6.39 -16.87
CA GLU A 33 -1.92 5.59 -16.41
C GLU A 33 -1.49 4.52 -15.42
N LEU A 34 -0.38 3.82 -15.70
CA LEU A 34 0.21 2.82 -14.80
C LEU A 34 0.70 3.45 -13.49
N LEU A 35 1.24 4.68 -13.54
CA LEU A 35 1.60 5.45 -12.35
C LEU A 35 0.37 5.74 -11.49
N PHE A 36 -0.70 6.29 -12.07
CA PHE A 36 -1.92 6.54 -11.32
C PHE A 36 -2.56 5.26 -10.78
N LYS A 37 -2.49 4.16 -11.54
CA LYS A 37 -2.93 2.84 -11.09
C LYS A 37 -2.13 2.39 -9.85
N ARG A 38 -0.79 2.51 -9.89
CA ARG A 38 0.10 2.24 -8.74
C ARG A 38 -0.27 3.07 -7.53
N MET A 39 -0.34 4.40 -7.70
CA MET A 39 -0.71 5.33 -6.63
C MET A 39 -2.02 4.92 -5.98
N LYS A 40 -3.07 4.71 -6.77
CA LYS A 40 -4.40 4.38 -6.25
C LYS A 40 -4.42 3.05 -5.49
N GLN A 41 -3.77 2.01 -6.03
CA GLN A 41 -3.74 0.68 -5.43
C GLN A 41 -2.88 0.62 -4.16
N LEU A 42 -1.67 1.18 -4.20
CA LEU A 42 -0.70 1.07 -3.09
C LEU A 42 -0.97 2.03 -1.94
N LEU A 43 -1.42 3.26 -2.23
CA LEU A 43 -1.84 4.21 -1.21
C LEU A 43 -3.23 3.88 -0.64
N ARG A 44 -3.93 2.89 -1.23
CA ARG A 44 -5.29 2.47 -0.85
C ARG A 44 -6.25 3.67 -0.74
N THR A 45 -6.14 4.61 -1.69
CA THR A 45 -6.93 5.86 -1.75
C THR A 45 -8.44 5.63 -1.67
N HIS A 46 -8.93 4.46 -2.11
CA HIS A 46 -10.33 4.03 -1.95
C HIS A 46 -10.82 3.97 -0.50
N ARG A 47 -9.92 4.02 0.49
CA ARG A 47 -10.25 3.99 1.93
C ARG A 47 -10.37 5.37 2.57
N VAL A 48 -10.17 6.45 1.82
CA VAL A 48 -10.33 7.82 2.34
C VAL A 48 -11.82 8.10 2.56
N ARG A 49 -12.32 7.76 3.75
CA ARG A 49 -13.70 8.01 4.18
C ARG A 49 -13.81 9.36 4.89
N CYS A 50 -13.49 10.44 4.18
CA CYS A 50 -13.62 11.79 4.72
C CYS A 50 -14.99 12.36 4.36
N LYS A 51 -15.76 12.80 5.38
CA LYS A 51 -17.05 13.49 5.18
C LYS A 51 -16.92 15.01 5.05
N ARG A 52 -15.78 15.57 5.48
CA ARG A 52 -15.49 17.01 5.44
C ARG A 52 -14.45 17.32 4.37
N PRO A 53 -14.63 18.37 3.55
CA PRO A 53 -13.70 18.70 2.46
C PRO A 53 -12.29 19.01 2.96
N ALA A 54 -12.14 19.79 4.04
CA ALA A 54 -10.84 20.10 4.63
C ALA A 54 -10.05 18.85 5.07
N MET A 55 -10.74 17.83 5.59
CA MET A 55 -10.09 16.56 5.95
C MET A 55 -9.68 15.75 4.72
N ALA A 56 -10.51 15.74 3.68
CA ALA A 56 -10.18 15.08 2.42
C ALA A 56 -8.94 15.72 1.79
N GLU A 57 -8.90 17.06 1.75
CA GLU A 57 -7.76 17.81 1.23
C GLU A 57 -6.48 17.54 2.02
N ALA A 58 -6.53 17.62 3.35
CA ALA A 58 -5.38 17.30 4.20
C ALA A 58 -4.88 15.86 3.98
N THR A 59 -5.81 14.91 3.82
CA THR A 59 -5.49 13.50 3.56
C THR A 59 -4.83 13.34 2.19
N VAL A 60 -5.37 13.95 1.13
CA VAL A 60 -4.78 13.89 -0.22
C VAL A 60 -3.39 14.51 -0.22
N ARG A 61 -3.20 15.66 0.42
CA ARG A 61 -1.88 16.30 0.55
C ARG A 61 -0.89 15.37 1.27
N ALA A 62 -1.29 14.74 2.38
CA ALA A 62 -0.44 13.79 3.09
C ALA A 62 -0.08 12.57 2.24
N LEU A 63 -1.04 12.05 1.44
CA LEU A 63 -0.78 10.94 0.52
C LEU A 63 0.18 11.34 -0.62
N LEU A 64 0.10 12.57 -1.12
CA LEU A 64 1.04 13.09 -2.12
C LEU A 64 2.45 13.24 -1.54
N VAL A 65 2.57 13.77 -0.32
CA VAL A 65 3.87 13.84 0.38
C VAL A 65 4.43 12.44 0.59
N ALA A 66 3.63 11.49 1.07
CA ALA A 66 4.04 10.10 1.22
C ALA A 66 4.50 9.49 -0.12
N TRP A 67 3.83 9.79 -1.22
CA TRP A 67 4.23 9.33 -2.55
C TRP A 67 5.58 9.91 -2.98
N VAL A 68 5.82 11.21 -2.77
CA VAL A 68 7.11 11.84 -3.10
C VAL A 68 8.25 11.22 -2.28
N LEU A 69 8.04 11.02 -0.97
CA LEU A 69 9.03 10.37 -0.11
C LEU A 69 9.33 8.95 -0.55
N GLN A 70 8.30 8.18 -0.91
CA GLN A 70 8.47 6.83 -1.42
C GLN A 70 9.27 6.83 -2.74
N GLU A 71 9.03 7.79 -3.64
CA GLU A 71 9.71 7.82 -4.95
C GLU A 71 11.20 8.11 -4.79
N ARG A 72 11.56 8.98 -3.84
CA ARG A 72 12.98 9.23 -3.49
C ARG A 72 13.66 7.95 -3.00
N LEU A 73 13.01 7.20 -2.13
CA LEU A 73 13.54 5.91 -1.67
C LEU A 73 13.62 4.89 -2.82
N ALA A 74 12.62 4.87 -3.70
CA ALA A 74 12.61 4.00 -4.87
C ALA A 74 13.74 4.31 -5.86
N GLU A 75 14.10 5.59 -6.02
CA GLU A 75 15.25 6.04 -6.81
C GLU A 75 16.57 5.50 -6.22
N THR A 76 16.81 5.70 -4.92
CA THR A 76 18.00 5.16 -4.25
C THR A 76 18.10 3.63 -4.36
N LEU A 77 16.97 2.91 -4.27
CA LEU A 77 16.97 1.46 -4.48
C LEU A 77 17.32 1.07 -5.92
N ARG A 78 16.84 1.83 -6.92
CA ARG A 78 17.17 1.56 -8.33
C ARG A 78 18.65 1.81 -8.59
N GLU A 79 19.19 2.93 -8.12
CA GLU A 79 20.62 3.25 -8.22
C GLU A 79 21.49 2.17 -7.59
N ALA A 80 21.12 1.67 -6.41
CA ALA A 80 21.83 0.58 -5.75
C ALA A 80 21.77 -0.75 -6.52
N MET A 81 20.73 -0.96 -7.33
CA MET A 81 20.54 -2.18 -8.15
C MET A 81 21.16 -2.09 -9.55
N GLU A 82 21.50 -0.88 -10.03
CA GLU A 82 22.06 -0.67 -11.37
C GLU A 82 23.45 -1.32 -11.56
N GLY A 83 24.12 -1.71 -10.47
CA GLY A 83 25.42 -2.40 -10.51
C GLY A 83 25.40 -3.81 -11.11
N ASP A 84 24.25 -4.49 -11.15
CA ASP A 84 24.22 -5.95 -11.41
C ASP A 84 23.82 -6.35 -12.84
N GLY A 85 23.32 -5.44 -13.67
CA GLY A 85 23.07 -5.61 -15.12
C GLY A 85 22.13 -6.76 -15.57
N GLN A 86 21.80 -7.71 -14.70
CA GLN A 86 21.07 -8.95 -14.98
C GLN A 86 19.58 -8.85 -14.67
N TRP A 87 19.18 -7.95 -13.77
CA TRP A 87 17.83 -7.95 -13.22
C TRP A 87 16.97 -6.82 -13.78
N GLN A 88 15.83 -7.17 -14.39
CA GLN A 88 14.81 -6.19 -14.73
C GLN A 88 14.06 -5.73 -13.47
N VAL A 89 14.30 -4.50 -13.04
CA VAL A 89 13.73 -3.96 -11.81
C VAL A 89 12.23 -3.69 -11.99
N SER A 90 11.39 -4.46 -11.28
CA SER A 90 9.95 -4.24 -11.29
C SER A 90 9.58 -2.95 -10.55
N SER A 91 9.15 -1.95 -11.31
CA SER A 91 8.63 -0.67 -10.81
C SER A 91 7.48 -0.83 -9.79
N TRP A 92 6.77 -1.96 -9.80
CA TRP A 92 5.73 -2.27 -8.82
C TRP A 92 6.32 -2.75 -7.49
N ARG A 93 7.28 -3.69 -7.54
CA ARG A 93 7.92 -4.26 -6.35
C ARG A 93 8.75 -3.24 -5.60
N VAL A 94 9.50 -2.39 -6.32
CA VAL A 94 10.26 -1.29 -5.71
C VAL A 94 9.31 -0.36 -4.97
N CYS A 95 8.23 0.09 -5.63
CA CYS A 95 7.25 0.97 -5.01
C CYS A 95 6.56 0.35 -3.79
N GLN A 96 6.27 -0.96 -3.83
CA GLN A 96 5.75 -1.68 -2.66
C GLN A 96 6.73 -1.69 -1.50
N LEU A 97 7.99 -2.03 -1.75
CA LEU A 97 9.03 -2.09 -0.74
C LEU A 97 9.24 -0.71 -0.11
N SER A 98 9.44 0.32 -0.94
CA SER A 98 9.67 1.69 -0.50
C SER A 98 8.49 2.27 0.30
N LEU A 99 7.24 1.99 -0.09
CA LEU A 99 6.07 2.40 0.70
C LEU A 99 5.96 1.65 2.03
N GLU A 100 6.38 0.39 2.10
CA GLU A 100 6.38 -0.37 3.35
C GLU A 100 7.47 0.13 4.29
N THR A 101 8.67 0.43 3.77
CA THR A 101 9.74 1.08 4.53
C THR A 101 9.28 2.41 5.10
N LEU A 102 8.68 3.28 4.28
CA LEU A 102 8.15 4.56 4.75
C LEU A 102 7.06 4.37 5.82
N ARG A 103 6.21 3.35 5.70
CA ARG A 103 5.22 3.01 6.75
C ARG A 103 5.90 2.65 8.06
N GLN A 104 6.97 1.87 8.02
CA GLN A 104 7.73 1.50 9.22
C GLN A 104 8.46 2.68 9.84
N GLU A 105 8.97 3.61 9.04
CA GLU A 105 9.59 4.85 9.54
C GLU A 105 8.56 5.74 10.25
N VAL A 106 7.35 5.87 9.68
CA VAL A 106 6.30 6.72 10.25
C VAL A 106 5.64 6.08 11.48
N LEU A 107 5.37 4.77 11.44
CA LEU A 107 4.68 4.06 12.53
C LEU A 107 5.65 3.56 13.62
N GLY A 108 6.95 3.53 13.32
CA GLY A 108 7.98 2.89 14.11
C GLY A 108 8.07 1.37 13.90
N THR A 109 9.08 0.76 14.51
CA THR A 109 9.29 -0.69 14.46
C THR A 109 8.27 -1.43 15.34
N TRP A 110 7.65 -2.47 14.78
CA TRP A 110 6.76 -3.36 15.53
C TRP A 110 7.52 -4.61 15.96
N THR A 111 8.04 -4.61 17.19
CA THR A 111 8.60 -5.81 17.81
C THR A 111 7.56 -6.51 18.67
N ARG A 112 7.74 -7.82 18.94
CA ARG A 112 6.85 -8.58 19.83
C ARG A 112 6.83 -7.99 21.23
N GLU A 113 7.94 -7.40 21.66
CA GLU A 113 8.14 -6.73 22.93
C GLU A 113 7.35 -5.43 22.97
N ARG A 114 7.47 -4.60 21.93
CA ARG A 114 6.73 -3.32 21.84
C ARG A 114 5.23 -3.55 21.73
N LEU A 115 4.81 -4.58 20.99
CA LEU A 115 3.40 -4.97 20.90
C LEU A 115 2.85 -5.31 22.29
N ARG A 116 3.54 -6.18 23.05
CA ARG A 116 3.16 -6.56 24.42
C ARG A 116 3.11 -5.34 25.34
N ALA A 117 4.11 -4.47 25.28
CA ALA A 117 4.15 -3.24 26.08
C ALA A 117 2.99 -2.27 25.74
N CYS A 118 2.51 -2.27 24.49
CA CYS A 118 1.44 -1.37 24.03
C CYS A 118 0.04 -1.99 24.08
N VAL A 119 -0.13 -3.25 24.47
CA VAL A 119 -1.43 -3.97 24.42
C VAL A 119 -2.54 -3.19 25.13
N SER A 120 -2.26 -2.64 26.31
CA SER A 120 -3.25 -1.86 27.10
C SER A 120 -3.82 -0.67 26.31
N ARG A 121 -2.98 -0.01 25.50
CA ARG A 121 -3.37 1.10 24.62
C ARG A 121 -4.10 0.62 23.37
N LEU A 122 -3.86 -0.62 22.95
CA LEU A 122 -4.47 -1.25 21.78
C LEU A 122 -5.84 -1.87 22.08
N VAL A 123 -6.18 -2.11 23.36
CA VAL A 123 -7.47 -2.72 23.78
C VAL A 123 -8.65 -2.06 23.08
N ARG A 124 -8.72 -0.72 23.02
CA ARG A 124 -9.84 0.00 22.38
C ARG A 124 -10.02 -0.30 20.88
N PHE A 125 -8.97 -0.77 20.21
CA PHE A 125 -8.96 -1.09 18.79
C PHE A 125 -9.15 -2.59 18.54
N LEU A 126 -8.68 -3.42 19.46
CA LEU A 126 -8.79 -4.88 19.40
C LEU A 126 -10.14 -5.38 19.91
N CYS A 127 -10.71 -4.68 20.89
CA CYS A 127 -12.04 -4.96 21.40
C CYS A 127 -13.08 -4.28 20.53
N ASN A 128 -14.06 -5.06 20.08
CA ASN A 128 -15.24 -4.52 19.43
C ASN A 128 -16.00 -3.62 20.40
N SER A 129 -16.60 -2.54 19.87
CA SER A 129 -17.60 -1.77 20.61
C SER A 129 -18.69 -2.72 21.13
N PRO A 130 -19.28 -2.48 22.32
CA PRO A 130 -20.32 -3.33 22.87
C PRO A 130 -21.46 -3.54 21.85
N ARG A 131 -21.63 -4.77 21.36
CA ARG A 131 -22.69 -5.13 20.42
C ARG A 131 -23.72 -6.02 21.10
N LYS A 132 -25.00 -5.83 20.74
CA LYS A 132 -26.12 -6.65 21.23
C LYS A 132 -25.97 -8.15 20.94
N ARG A 133 -25.24 -8.50 19.86
CA ARG A 133 -24.85 -9.88 19.53
C ARG A 133 -23.36 -10.05 19.80
N SER A 134 -23.01 -10.89 20.77
CA SER A 134 -21.61 -11.26 21.01
C SER A 134 -21.09 -12.20 19.93
N GLN A 135 -19.78 -12.17 19.71
CA GLN A 135 -19.11 -13.00 18.72
C GLN A 135 -19.14 -14.46 19.19
N GLN A 136 -19.53 -15.37 18.29
CA GLN A 136 -19.65 -16.79 18.60
C GLN A 136 -18.33 -17.38 19.14
N GLU A 137 -17.19 -16.96 18.59
CA GLU A 137 -15.88 -17.41 19.09
C GLU A 137 -15.67 -17.07 20.58
N THR A 138 -16.01 -15.85 21.01
CA THR A 138 -15.91 -15.45 22.41
C THR A 138 -16.82 -16.30 23.31
N GLN A 139 -18.04 -16.56 22.84
CA GLN A 139 -19.00 -17.42 23.56
C GLN A 139 -18.49 -18.85 23.68
N ILE A 140 -17.98 -19.44 22.60
CA ILE A 140 -17.43 -20.81 22.59
C ILE A 140 -16.20 -20.89 23.50
N ARG A 141 -15.28 -19.91 23.44
CA ARG A 141 -14.10 -19.88 24.32
C ARG A 141 -14.49 -19.79 25.78
N ALA A 142 -15.45 -18.93 26.12
CA ALA A 142 -15.96 -18.84 27.49
C ALA A 142 -16.57 -20.17 27.94
N TRP A 143 -17.40 -20.80 27.09
CA TRP A 143 -17.99 -22.11 27.35
C TRP A 143 -16.92 -23.19 27.57
N LEU A 144 -15.93 -23.31 26.67
CA LEU A 144 -14.81 -24.26 26.79
C LEU A 144 -14.02 -24.05 28.09
N THR A 145 -13.80 -22.80 28.49
CA THR A 145 -13.06 -22.48 29.72
C THR A 145 -13.86 -22.83 30.98
N SER A 146 -15.20 -22.78 30.90
CA SER A 146 -16.12 -23.19 31.97
C SER A 146 -16.48 -24.68 31.94
N PHE A 147 -16.08 -25.42 30.90
CA PHE A 147 -16.47 -26.81 30.70
C PHE A 147 -15.53 -27.74 31.48
N GLU A 148 -16.03 -28.34 32.56
CA GLU A 148 -15.25 -29.19 33.48
C GLU A 148 -14.67 -30.46 32.85
N GLY A 149 -15.18 -30.90 31.69
CA GLY A 149 -14.69 -32.09 30.99
C GLY A 149 -13.26 -32.02 30.45
N MET A 150 -12.62 -30.85 30.44
CA MET A 150 -11.18 -30.69 30.10
C MET A 150 -10.24 -30.75 31.31
N LYS A 151 -10.75 -30.67 32.56
CA LYS A 151 -9.92 -30.77 33.77
C LYS A 151 -9.57 -32.20 34.13
N LEU A 152 -10.38 -33.17 33.72
CA LEU A 152 -10.21 -34.59 34.04
C LEU A 152 -9.12 -35.31 33.22
N SER A 153 -8.54 -34.66 32.19
CA SER A 153 -7.47 -35.25 31.37
C SER A 153 -6.05 -34.87 31.81
N GLU A 154 -5.88 -33.90 32.72
CA GLU A 154 -4.55 -33.52 33.24
C GLU A 154 -4.19 -34.20 34.58
N GLU A 155 -5.15 -34.80 35.29
CA GLU A 155 -4.91 -35.51 36.56
C GLU A 155 -4.77 -37.05 36.39
N ALA A 156 -4.81 -37.55 35.16
CA ALA A 156 -4.74 -38.99 34.85
C ALA A 156 -3.42 -39.43 34.18
N VAL A 157 -2.29 -38.87 34.62
CA VAL A 157 -0.92 -39.36 34.33
C VAL A 157 -0.13 -39.50 35.63
#